data_AF-A0A059EZV5-F1
#
_entry.id   AF-A0A059EZV5-F1
#
_cell.length_a   1.000
_cell.length_b   1.000
_cell.length_c   1.000
_cell.angle_alpha   90.00
_cell.angle_beta   90.00
_cell.angle_gamma   90.00
#
_symmetry.space_group_name_H-M   'P 1'
#
loop_
_entity.id
_entity.type
_entity.pdbx_description
1 polymer ?
#
loop_
_entity_poly.entity_id
_entity_poly.type
_entity_poly.pdbx_seq_one_letter_code
_entity_poly.pdbx_strand_id
1 'polypeptide(L)'
;MQNNNIRYRGVVKFYSYRRGFGFIVCDDPRISEDIFFHFTSIAKQDDMELYLLPNEILEFDLIRGPNGYLAKNVTSPNYKVKRNKSTRLDIFKYYKKSFEKILDDALAKEVAKKSDKKDKN
;
A
#
# COMPACT_ATOMS: atom_id res chain seq x y z
N MET A 1 17.28 -2.62 -24.96
CA MET A 1 16.14 -1.70 -25.15
C MET A 1 15.71 -1.24 -23.77
N GLN A 2 15.80 0.05 -23.47
CA GLN A 2 15.28 0.58 -22.21
C GLN A 2 13.75 0.51 -22.31
N ASN A 3 13.13 -0.41 -21.58
CA ASN A 3 11.68 -0.39 -21.41
C ASN A 3 11.36 0.88 -20.63
N ASN A 4 10.85 1.91 -21.31
CA ASN A 4 10.18 3.03 -20.67
C ASN A 4 8.90 2.48 -20.03
N ASN A 5 9.05 1.84 -18.88
CA ASN A 5 7.95 1.24 -18.16
C ASN A 5 7.20 2.39 -17.47
N ILE A 6 6.15 2.87 -18.13
CA ILE A 6 5.29 3.90 -17.56
C ILE A 6 4.64 3.31 -16.31
N ARG A 7 5.08 3.79 -15.15
CA ARG A 7 4.47 3.45 -13.86
C ARG A 7 3.29 4.37 -13.61
N TYR A 8 2.19 3.79 -13.18
CA TYR A 8 0.99 4.51 -12.78
C TYR A 8 0.99 4.68 -11.27
N ARG A 9 0.31 5.73 -10.82
CA ARG A 9 0.09 6.04 -9.41
C ARG A 9 -1.40 5.97 -9.09
N GLY A 10 -1.72 5.56 -7.88
CA GLY A 10 -3.08 5.54 -7.38
C GLY A 10 -3.16 5.32 -5.88
N VAL A 11 -4.38 5.32 -5.37
CA VAL A 11 -4.68 5.11 -3.95
C VAL A 11 -5.39 3.78 -3.71
N VAL A 12 -5.04 3.09 -2.64
CA VAL A 12 -5.75 1.87 -2.22
C VAL A 12 -7.17 2.25 -1.83
N LYS A 13 -8.14 1.78 -2.60
CA LYS A 13 -9.57 1.91 -2.27
C LYS A 13 -9.96 0.97 -1.15
N PHE A 14 -9.53 -0.28 -1.29
CA PHE A 14 -9.89 -1.37 -0.40
C PHE A 14 -8.86 -2.50 -0.53
N TYR A 15 -8.60 -3.19 0.58
CA TYR A 15 -7.83 -4.41 0.60
C TYR A 15 -8.42 -5.43 1.57
N SER A 16 -8.64 -6.65 1.09
CA SER A 16 -9.08 -7.78 1.91
C SER A 16 -7.87 -8.60 2.33
N TYR A 17 -7.38 -8.41 3.56
CA TYR A 17 -6.26 -9.19 4.09
C TYR A 17 -6.53 -10.70 4.07
N ARG A 18 -7.77 -11.11 4.42
CA ARG A 18 -8.16 -12.52 4.46
C ARG A 18 -8.14 -13.17 3.07
N ARG A 19 -8.47 -12.42 2.02
CA ARG A 19 -8.53 -12.93 0.64
C ARG A 19 -7.30 -12.58 -0.21
N GLY A 20 -6.41 -11.72 0.27
CA GLY A 20 -5.14 -11.38 -0.38
C GLY A 20 -5.25 -10.49 -1.63
N PHE A 21 -6.37 -9.79 -1.83
CA PHE A 21 -6.57 -8.89 -2.98
C PHE A 21 -7.20 -7.56 -2.57
N GLY A 22 -7.06 -6.57 -3.45
CA GLY A 22 -7.68 -5.26 -3.29
C GLY A 22 -7.87 -4.53 -4.61
N PHE A 23 -8.30 -3.28 -4.49
CA PHE A 23 -8.51 -2.37 -5.61
C PHE A 23 -7.81 -1.03 -5.39
N ILE A 24 -7.32 -0.46 -6.48
CA ILE A 24 -6.65 0.84 -6.54
C ILE A 24 -7.48 1.77 -7.42
N VAL A 25 -7.69 3.01 -6.97
CA VAL A 25 -8.18 4.08 -7.84
C VAL A 25 -6.96 4.77 -8.44
N CYS A 26 -6.87 4.80 -9.78
CA CYS A 26 -5.76 5.47 -10.45
C CYS A 26 -5.89 6.99 -10.35
N ASP A 27 -4.75 7.68 -10.22
CA ASP A 27 -4.71 9.14 -10.27
C ASP A 27 -4.91 9.67 -11.70
N ASP A 28 -4.72 8.84 -12.73
CA ASP A 28 -4.92 9.22 -14.13
C ASP A 28 -6.41 9.29 -14.46
N PRO A 29 -6.95 10.47 -14.82
CA PRO A 29 -8.38 10.66 -15.07
C PRO A 29 -8.89 9.88 -16.29
N ARG A 30 -7.99 9.36 -17.14
CA ARG A 30 -8.35 8.51 -18.29
C ARG A 30 -8.73 7.09 -17.87
N ILE A 31 -8.40 6.69 -16.64
CA ILE A 31 -8.68 5.37 -16.09
C ILE A 31 -9.74 5.53 -15.00
N SER A 32 -11.01 5.37 -15.38
CA SER A 32 -12.15 5.46 -14.45
C SER A 32 -12.49 4.15 -13.74
N GLU A 33 -11.91 3.03 -14.18
CA GLU A 33 -12.17 1.70 -13.63
C GLU A 33 -11.27 1.43 -12.41
N ASP A 34 -11.80 0.72 -11.41
CA ASP A 34 -11.00 0.24 -10.29
C ASP A 34 -9.97 -0.79 -10.78
N ILE A 35 -8.71 -0.62 -10.39
CA ILE A 35 -7.62 -1.50 -10.80
C ILE A 35 -7.45 -2.61 -9.77
N PHE A 36 -7.61 -3.86 -10.20
CA PHE A 36 -7.45 -5.02 -9.34
C PHE A 36 -5.97 -5.32 -9.06
N PHE A 37 -5.65 -5.69 -7.82
CA PHE A 37 -4.34 -6.23 -7.48
C PHE A 37 -4.43 -7.39 -6.49
N HIS A 38 -3.48 -8.30 -6.59
CA HIS A 38 -3.30 -9.41 -5.65
C HIS A 38 -1.95 -9.27 -4.95
N PHE A 39 -1.81 -9.78 -3.72
CA PHE A 39 -0.57 -9.63 -2.94
C PHE A 39 0.67 -10.19 -3.66
N THR A 40 0.50 -11.20 -4.53
CA THR A 40 1.60 -11.75 -5.35
C THR A 40 2.10 -10.79 -6.42
N SER A 41 1.34 -9.73 -6.71
CA SER A 41 1.71 -8.70 -7.67
C SER A 41 2.52 -7.56 -7.04
N ILE A 42 2.71 -7.61 -5.72
CA ILE A 42 3.60 -6.71 -4.99
C ILE A 42 5.05 -7.07 -5.33
N ALA A 43 5.84 -6.06 -5.69
CA ALA A 43 7.23 -6.27 -6.05
C ALA A 43 8.00 -6.87 -4.87
N LYS A 44 8.72 -7.96 -5.14
CA LYS A 44 9.64 -8.57 -4.18
C LYS A 44 10.93 -7.76 -4.18
N GLN A 45 10.95 -6.70 -3.38
CA GLN A 45 12.20 -6.06 -2.99
C GLN A 45 12.48 -6.48 -1.55
N ASP A 46 13.65 -7.07 -1.33
CA ASP A 46 14.05 -7.66 -0.04
C ASP A 46 13.95 -6.66 1.11
N ASP A 47 14.19 -5.40 0.76
CA ASP A 47 13.99 -4.26 1.61
C ASP A 47 12.77 -3.49 1.09
N MET A 48 11.54 -4.03 1.07
CA MET A 48 10.29 -3.25 0.89
C MET A 48 9.19 -3.64 1.90
N GLU A 49 8.57 -2.64 2.52
CA GLU A 49 7.49 -2.64 3.51
C GLU A 49 6.31 -1.89 2.89
N LEU A 50 5.36 -2.63 2.35
CA LEU A 50 4.16 -2.06 1.79
C LEU A 50 3.06 -2.03 2.85
N TYR A 51 2.46 -0.86 3.07
CA TYR A 51 1.21 -0.77 3.83
C TYR A 51 0.05 -0.90 2.84
N LEU A 52 -0.93 -1.76 3.15
CA LEU A 52 -2.11 -1.97 2.30
C LEU A 52 -3.35 -1.43 3.01
N LEU A 53 -3.26 -0.17 3.44
CA LEU A 53 -4.31 0.54 4.13
C LEU A 53 -5.12 1.36 3.11
N PRO A 54 -6.44 1.55 3.32
CA PRO A 54 -7.20 2.52 2.54
C PRO A 54 -6.50 3.88 2.53
N ASN A 55 -6.49 4.54 1.37
CA ASN A 55 -5.82 5.81 1.07
C ASN A 55 -4.28 5.76 1.02
N GLU A 56 -3.64 4.59 1.17
CA GLU A 56 -2.21 4.48 0.93
C GLU A 56 -1.91 4.63 -0.57
N ILE A 57 -0.84 5.36 -0.89
CA ILE A 57 -0.41 5.61 -2.27
C ILE A 57 0.44 4.44 -2.75
N LEU A 58 0.15 3.98 -3.96
CA LEU A 58 0.86 2.92 -4.64
C LEU A 58 1.36 3.36 -6.02
N GLU A 59 2.47 2.77 -6.43
CA GLU A 59 2.99 2.82 -7.80
C GLU A 59 2.99 1.41 -8.39
N PHE A 60 2.62 1.28 -9.65
CA PHE A 60 2.44 -0.03 -10.28
C PHE A 60 2.49 0.04 -11.80
N ASP A 61 2.67 -1.12 -12.41
CA ASP A 61 2.52 -1.31 -13.84
C ASP A 61 1.07 -1.69 -14.13
N LEU A 62 0.44 -0.99 -15.09
CA LEU A 62 -0.94 -1.22 -15.47
C LEU A 62 -1.02 -2.24 -16.61
N ILE A 63 -1.78 -3.31 -16.41
CA ILE A 63 -1.98 -4.37 -17.40
C ILE A 63 -3.47 -4.56 -17.68
N ARG A 64 -3.86 -4.70 -18.95
CA ARG A 64 -5.24 -5.09 -19.30
C ARG A 64 -5.40 -6.60 -19.16
N GLY A 65 -6.31 -7.02 -18.29
CA GLY A 65 -6.71 -8.41 -18.11
C GLY A 65 -8.10 -8.72 -18.68
N PRO A 66 -8.57 -9.97 -18.55
CA PRO A 66 -9.89 -10.39 -19.03
C PRO A 66 -11.06 -9.71 -18.31
N ASN A 67 -10.85 -9.30 -17.05
CA ASN A 67 -11.88 -8.71 -16.19
C ASN A 67 -11.60 -7.22 -15.86
N GLY A 68 -10.90 -6.51 -16.75
CA GLY A 68 -10.51 -5.11 -16.54
C GLY A 68 -9.02 -4.95 -16.22
N TYR A 69 -8.65 -3.84 -15.60
CA TYR A 69 -7.25 -3.51 -15.33
C TYR A 69 -6.68 -4.24 -14.10
N LEU A 70 -5.41 -4.64 -14.22
CA LEU A 70 -4.64 -5.35 -13.23
C LEU A 70 -3.37 -4.56 -12.92
N ALA A 71 -2.99 -4.46 -11.65
CA ALA A 71 -1.71 -3.90 -11.23
C ALA A 71 -0.64 -5.00 -11.09
N LYS A 72 0.57 -4.75 -11.61
CA LYS A 72 1.79 -5.55 -11.41
C LYS A 72 2.92 -4.70 -10.85
N ASN A 73 3.93 -5.38 -10.29
CA ASN A 73 5.10 -4.73 -9.70
C ASN A 73 4.70 -3.59 -8.75
N VAL A 74 3.71 -3.86 -7.89
CA VAL A 74 3.15 -2.87 -6.98
C VAL A 74 4.19 -2.51 -5.93
N THR A 75 4.44 -1.22 -5.75
CA THR A 75 5.32 -0.63 -4.74
C THR A 75 4.61 0.53 -4.04
N SER A 76 5.17 1.06 -2.95
CA SER A 76 4.74 2.34 -2.38
C SER A 76 5.91 3.34 -2.42
N PRO A 77 5.66 4.61 -2.79
CA PRO A 77 6.67 5.66 -2.68
C PRO A 77 6.99 6.01 -1.22
N ASN A 78 6.09 5.71 -0.27
CA ASN A 78 6.28 5.98 1.17
C ASN A 78 7.05 4.87 1.90
N TYR A 79 7.81 4.07 1.15
CA TYR A 79 8.46 2.91 1.71
C TYR A 79 9.65 3.26 2.64
N LYS A 80 9.72 2.63 3.84
CA LYS A 80 10.83 2.74 4.80
C LYS A 80 11.89 1.65 4.64
N VAL A 81 13.03 1.95 4.03
CA VAL A 81 14.17 1.00 3.88
C VAL A 81 14.63 0.46 5.24
N LYS A 82 14.59 -0.87 5.44
CA LYS A 82 15.27 -1.56 6.56
C LYS A 82 16.45 -2.40 6.06
N ARG A 83 17.58 -2.33 6.76
CA ARG A 83 18.86 -2.98 6.40
C ARG A 83 18.97 -4.49 6.72
N ASN A 84 17.87 -5.23 6.93
CA ASN A 84 17.98 -6.63 7.39
C ASN A 84 17.25 -7.66 6.50
N LYS A 85 18.00 -8.74 6.20
CA LYS A 85 17.71 -9.81 5.24
C LYS A 85 16.58 -10.77 5.67
N SER A 86 15.79 -11.16 4.67
CA SER A 86 14.88 -12.33 4.62
C SER A 86 13.51 -12.15 5.31
N THR A 87 12.40 -12.79 4.92
CA THR A 87 12.12 -13.98 4.11
C THR A 87 10.77 -13.77 3.41
N ARG A 88 10.39 -14.71 2.52
CA ARG A 88 9.09 -14.90 1.82
C ARG A 88 7.96 -13.92 2.13
N LEU A 89 7.35 -13.43 1.07
CA LEU A 89 6.24 -12.49 1.09
C LEU A 89 4.97 -13.08 1.72
N ASP A 90 4.87 -13.05 3.04
CA ASP A 90 3.69 -13.55 3.74
C ASP A 90 2.61 -12.47 3.82
N ILE A 91 1.39 -12.82 3.43
CA ILE A 91 0.19 -11.97 3.59
C ILE A 91 0.09 -11.47 5.05
N PHE A 92 0.47 -12.31 6.02
CA PHE A 92 0.52 -11.97 7.44
C PHE A 92 1.52 -10.86 7.79
N LYS A 93 2.66 -10.76 7.08
CA LYS A 93 3.62 -9.66 7.24
C LYS A 93 2.99 -8.34 6.77
N TYR A 94 2.33 -8.39 5.60
CA TYR A 94 1.34 -7.45 5.08
C TYR A 94 0.41 -6.85 6.14
N TYR A 95 -0.36 -7.78 6.68
CA TYR A 95 -1.42 -7.50 7.63
C TYR A 95 -0.89 -6.93 8.94
N LYS A 96 0.10 -7.58 9.56
CA LYS A 96 0.66 -7.15 10.85
C LYS A 96 1.16 -5.72 10.79
N LYS A 97 1.87 -5.34 9.72
CA LYS A 97 2.38 -3.97 9.56
C LYS A 97 1.30 -2.94 9.35
N SER A 98 0.29 -3.28 8.55
CA SER A 98 -0.88 -2.40 8.37
C SER A 98 -1.60 -2.17 9.71
N PHE A 99 -1.70 -3.22 10.53
CA PHE A 99 -2.27 -3.14 11.88
C PHE A 99 -1.41 -2.32 12.85
N GLU A 100 -0.09 -2.53 12.88
CA GLU A 100 0.85 -1.74 13.70
C GLU A 100 0.74 -0.24 13.36
N LYS A 101 0.68 0.13 12.07
CA LYS A 101 0.50 1.52 11.65
C LYS A 101 -0.84 2.11 12.13
N ILE A 102 -1.94 1.35 12.06
CA ILE A 102 -3.24 1.80 12.60
C ILE A 102 -3.13 2.08 14.10
N LEU A 103 -2.47 1.20 14.86
CA LEU A 103 -2.28 1.37 16.30
C LEU A 103 -1.41 2.58 16.63
N ASP A 104 -0.30 2.75 15.92
CA ASP A 104 0.60 3.90 16.10
C ASP A 104 -0.13 5.22 15.81
N ASP A 105 -0.87 5.29 14.70
CA ASP A 105 -1.65 6.47 14.32
C ASP A 105 -2.75 6.76 15.36
N ALA A 106 -3.39 5.72 15.91
CA ALA A 106 -4.40 5.86 16.97
C ALA A 106 -3.77 6.34 18.28
N LEU A 107 -2.63 5.78 18.67
CA LEU A 107 -1.91 6.15 19.89
C LEU A 107 -1.39 7.59 19.80
N ALA A 108 -0.82 7.99 18.67
CA ALA A 108 -0.34 9.35 18.44
C ALA A 108 -1.46 10.39 18.58
N LYS A 109 -2.65 10.09 18.03
CA LYS A 109 -3.84 10.94 18.19
C LYS A 109 -4.28 11.06 19.65
N GLU A 110 -4.19 9.99 20.43
CA GLU A 110 -4.57 10.02 21.86
C GLU A 110 -3.55 10.77 22.73
N VAL A 111 -2.25 10.66 22.42
CA VAL A 111 -1.19 11.43 23.09
C VAL A 111 -1.36 12.93 22.82
N ALA A 112 -1.63 13.33 21.57
CA ALA A 112 -1.86 14.74 21.20
C ALA A 112 -3.06 15.37 21.94
N LYS A 113 -4.15 14.61 22.13
CA LYS A 113 -5.29 15.09 22.92
C LYS A 113 -4.95 15.35 24.40
N LYS A 114 -3.99 14.61 24.96
CA LYS A 114 -3.58 14.77 26.37
C LYS A 114 -2.65 15.96 26.58
N SER A 115 -1.82 16.33 25.61
CA SER A 115 -0.98 17.53 25.69
C SER A 115 -1.82 18.81 25.66
N ASP A 116 -2.81 18.90 24.76
CA ASP A 116 -3.67 20.09 24.63
C ASP A 116 -4.53 20.38 25.88
N LYS A 117 -4.72 19.37 26.73
CA LYS A 117 -5.48 19.49 27.99
C LYS A 117 -4.62 19.94 29.17
N LYS A 118 -3.30 19.86 29.05
CA LYS A 118 -2.35 20.19 30.12
C LYS A 118 -1.95 21.68 30.12
N ASP A 119 -2.07 22.35 28.98
CA ASP A 119 -1.74 23.77 28.82
C ASP A 119 -2.93 24.72 29.13
N LYS A 120 -4.09 24.18 29.50
CA LYS A 120 -5.31 24.95 29.83
C LYS A 120 -5.68 24.94 31.32
N ASN A 121 -4.76 24.53 32.20
CA ASN A 121 -5.03 24.40 33.63
C ASN A 121 -3.93 25.02 34.49
#